data_AF-A0A1R1AM82-F1
#
_entry.id   AF-A0A1R1AM82-F1
#
_cell.length_a   1.000
_cell.length_b   1.000
_cell.length_c   1.000
_cell.angle_alpha   90.00
_cell.angle_beta   90.00
_cell.angle_gamma   90.00
#
_symmetry.space_group_name_H-M   'P 1'
#
loop_
_entity.id
_entity.type
_entity.pdbx_description
1 polymer ?
#
loop_
_entity_poly.entity_id
_entity_poly.type
_entity_poly.pdbx_seq_one_letter_code
_entity_poly.pdbx_strand_id
1 'polypeptide(L)'
;MGVKVKKVTLLLLLAATIGIVVIFQIQKPILSEYNAMIKAKEYVDIVNEKLNSKFDTEINAKYVVLEKNTFWNKLLGNQQWSSMIDGVIVNIDAHSGEFVQMVFPLDGVISKLPE
;
A
#
# COMPACT_ATOMS: atom_id res chain seq x y z
N MET A 1 5.03 30.42 -39.57
CA MET A 1 5.97 29.44 -38.97
C MET A 1 5.81 29.27 -37.45
N GLY A 2 5.42 30.30 -36.68
CA GLY A 2 5.39 30.25 -35.20
C GLY A 2 4.37 29.31 -34.54
N VAL A 3 3.24 28.97 -35.17
CA VAL A 3 2.20 28.13 -34.53
C VAL A 3 2.59 26.64 -34.47
N LYS A 4 3.26 26.12 -35.50
CA LYS A 4 3.74 24.72 -35.51
C LYS A 4 4.84 24.50 -34.49
N VAL A 5 5.79 25.43 -34.38
CA VAL A 5 6.88 25.36 -33.39
C VAL A 5 6.31 25.37 -31.96
N LYS A 6 5.37 26.28 -31.66
CA LYS A 6 4.70 26.32 -30.35
C LYS A 6 3.98 25.01 -30.00
N LYS A 7 3.30 24.37 -30.96
CA LYS A 7 2.63 23.06 -30.75
C LYS A 7 3.62 21.93 -30.47
N VAL A 8 4.75 21.88 -31.18
CA VAL A 8 5.80 20.87 -30.97
C VAL A 8 6.47 21.07 -29.61
N THR A 9 6.80 22.30 -29.24
CA THR A 9 7.38 22.61 -27.93
C THR A 9 6.41 22.26 -26.79
N LEU A 10 5.11 22.55 -26.95
CA LEU A 10 4.09 22.18 -25.97
C LEU A 10 3.98 20.66 -25.79
N LEU A 11 4.01 19.89 -26.89
CA LEU A 11 3.97 18.42 -26.83
C LEU A 11 5.21 17.85 -26.13
N LEU A 12 6.40 18.42 -26.39
CA LEU A 12 7.64 18.01 -25.73
C LEU A 12 7.60 18.31 -24.22
N LEU A 13 7.08 19.47 -23.82
CA LEU A 13 6.89 19.82 -22.41
C LEU A 13 5.90 18.87 -21.72
N LEU A 14 4.81 18.51 -22.39
CA LEU A 14 3.82 17.57 -21.87
C LEU A 14 4.42 16.16 -21.70
N ALA A 15 5.17 15.69 -22.69
CA ALA A 15 5.85 14.40 -22.62
C ALA A 15 6.89 14.37 -21.49
N ALA A 16 7.65 15.46 -21.31
CA ALA A 16 8.64 15.58 -20.23
C ALA A 16 7.96 15.55 -18.85
N THR A 17 6.85 16.29 -18.67
CA THR A 17 6.10 16.30 -17.41
C THR A 17 5.52 14.93 -17.08
N ILE A 18 4.92 14.23 -18.05
CA ILE A 18 4.43 12.86 -17.86
C ILE A 18 5.59 11.93 -17.48
N GLY A 19 6.72 12.02 -18.17
CA GLY A 19 7.91 11.20 -17.88
C GLY A 19 8.42 11.39 -16.45
N ILE A 20 8.47 12.63 -15.95
CA ILE A 20 8.87 12.94 -14.57
C ILE A 20 7.90 12.29 -13.57
N VAL A 21 6.59 12.39 -13.81
CA VAL A 21 5.57 11.78 -12.94
C VAL A 21 5.72 10.26 -12.90
N VAL A 22 5.92 9.62 -14.06
CA VAL A 22 6.13 8.17 -14.15
C VAL A 22 7.35 7.73 -13.35
N ILE A 23 8.48 8.42 -13.52
CA ILE A 23 9.72 8.10 -12.78
C ILE A 23 9.50 8.29 -11.28
N PHE A 24 8.86 9.38 -10.87
CA PHE A 24 8.57 9.66 -9.47
C PHE A 24 7.72 8.57 -8.82
N GLN A 25 6.68 8.08 -9.50
CA GLN A 25 5.83 7.00 -8.96
C GLN A 25 6.62 5.70 -8.77
N ILE A 26 7.44 5.31 -9.75
CA ILE A 26 8.22 4.06 -9.68
C ILE A 26 9.32 4.12 -8.60
N GLN A 27 9.90 5.30 -8.38
CA GLN A 27 10.96 5.51 -7.40
C GLN A 27 10.44 5.84 -6.00
N LYS A 28 9.12 6.01 -5.83
CA LYS A 28 8.53 6.33 -4.54
C LYS A 28 8.91 5.23 -3.54
N PRO A 29 9.57 5.56 -2.41
CA PRO A 29 9.98 4.56 -1.46
C PRO A 29 8.75 3.83 -0.91
N ILE A 30 8.93 2.54 -0.63
CA ILE A 30 7.95 1.72 0.09
C ILE A 30 8.50 1.44 1.49
N LEU A 31 7.58 1.10 2.40
CA LEU A 31 7.91 0.58 3.71
C LEU A 31 8.74 -0.70 3.57
N SER A 32 9.70 -0.87 4.47
CA SER A 32 10.37 -2.15 4.65
C SER A 32 9.39 -3.19 5.19
N GLU A 33 9.71 -4.46 4.97
CA GLU A 33 8.95 -5.60 5.51
C GLU A 33 8.75 -5.48 7.03
N TYR A 34 9.79 -5.09 7.76
CA TYR A 34 9.74 -4.86 9.20
C TYR A 34 8.76 -3.75 9.60
N ASN A 35 8.81 -2.58 8.93
CA ASN A 35 7.90 -1.48 9.23
C ASN A 35 6.45 -1.84 8.86
N ALA A 36 6.26 -2.60 7.78
CA ALA A 36 4.95 -3.09 7.38
C ALA A 36 4.37 -4.08 8.41
N MET A 37 5.21 -4.97 8.95
CA MET A 37 4.82 -5.88 10.02
C MET A 37 4.40 -5.14 11.29
N ILE A 38 5.17 -4.15 11.73
CA ILE A 38 4.84 -3.34 12.91
C ILE A 38 3.47 -2.68 12.74
N LYS A 39 3.25 -1.98 11.62
CA LYS A 39 1.97 -1.34 11.34
C LYS A 39 0.81 -2.34 11.28
N ALA A 40 1.04 -3.51 10.69
CA ALA A 40 0.02 -4.55 10.66
C ALA A 40 -0.38 -5.01 12.07
N LYS A 41 0.60 -5.16 12.99
CA LYS A 41 0.34 -5.48 14.40
C LYS A 41 -0.46 -4.37 15.10
N GLU A 42 -0.07 -3.11 14.90
CA GLU A 42 -0.82 -1.95 15.44
C GLU A 42 -2.29 -1.97 15.02
N TYR A 43 -2.59 -2.33 13.76
CA TYR A 43 -3.98 -2.43 13.29
C TYR A 43 -4.74 -3.60 13.92
N VAL A 44 -4.09 -4.74 14.15
CA VAL A 44 -4.71 -5.87 14.87
C VAL A 44 -4.97 -5.48 16.33
N ASP A 45 -4.06 -4.75 16.98
CA ASP A 45 -4.23 -4.27 18.35
C ASP A 45 -5.44 -3.34 18.48
N ILE A 46 -5.61 -2.40 17.54
CA ILE A 46 -6.80 -1.53 17.49
C ILE A 46 -8.08 -2.36 17.38
N VAL A 47 -8.08 -3.38 16.53
CA VAL A 47 -9.24 -4.28 16.37
C VAL A 47 -9.50 -5.08 17.63
N ASN A 48 -8.46 -5.61 18.28
CA ASN A 48 -8.57 -6.32 19.55
C ASN A 48 -9.23 -5.45 20.62
N GLU A 49 -8.78 -4.19 20.76
CA GLU A 49 -9.33 -3.24 21.72
C GLU A 49 -10.80 -2.92 21.43
N LYS A 50 -11.12 -2.59 20.17
CA LYS A 50 -12.44 -2.05 19.78
C LYS A 50 -13.51 -3.11 19.58
N LEU A 51 -13.15 -4.28 19.07
CA LEU A 51 -14.08 -5.37 18.78
C LEU A 51 -14.01 -6.47 19.84
N ASN A 52 -13.27 -6.26 20.94
CA ASN A 52 -13.06 -7.24 22.00
C ASN A 52 -12.57 -8.59 21.43
N SER A 53 -11.69 -8.52 20.44
CA SER A 53 -11.04 -9.68 19.81
C SER A 53 -9.78 -10.07 20.61
N LYS A 54 -9.26 -11.27 20.35
CA LYS A 54 -8.13 -11.86 21.10
C LYS A 54 -7.05 -12.42 20.19
N PHE A 55 -6.76 -11.72 19.10
CA PHE A 55 -5.68 -12.12 18.21
C PHE A 55 -4.33 -11.82 18.85
N ASP A 56 -3.41 -12.77 18.82
CA ASP A 56 -2.06 -12.62 19.37
C ASP A 56 -1.19 -11.78 18.42
N THR A 57 -0.76 -10.60 18.87
CA THR A 57 0.16 -9.73 18.12
C THR A 57 1.62 -9.86 18.55
N GLU A 58 1.90 -10.60 19.63
CA GLU A 58 3.26 -10.91 20.08
C GLU A 58 3.92 -11.96 19.18
N ILE A 59 3.12 -12.88 18.62
CA ILE A 59 3.63 -13.83 17.63
C ILE A 59 4.21 -13.12 16.41
N ASN A 60 5.25 -13.72 15.83
CA ASN A 60 5.78 -13.25 14.56
C ASN A 60 4.74 -13.47 13.46
N ALA A 61 4.66 -12.51 12.52
CA ALA A 61 3.82 -12.67 11.36
C ALA A 61 4.23 -13.94 10.61
N LYS A 62 3.25 -14.78 10.24
CA LYS A 62 3.50 -16.02 9.50
C LYS A 62 4.12 -15.72 8.13
N TYR A 63 3.71 -14.62 7.53
CA TYR A 63 4.34 -14.04 6.35
C TYR A 63 4.12 -12.53 6.32
N VAL A 64 5.01 -11.85 5.60
CA VAL A 64 4.87 -10.45 5.19
C VAL A 64 5.30 -10.38 3.73
N VAL A 65 4.36 -10.15 2.82
CA VAL A 65 4.61 -10.23 1.38
C VAL A 65 4.18 -8.95 0.68
N LEU A 66 5.02 -8.48 -0.24
CA LEU A 66 4.68 -7.35 -1.10
C LEU A 66 3.79 -7.84 -2.23
N GLU A 67 2.49 -7.68 -2.06
CA GLU A 67 1.54 -7.97 -3.12
C GLU A 67 1.62 -6.91 -4.20
N LYS A 68 1.15 -7.28 -5.39
CA LYS A 68 1.06 -6.36 -6.52
C LYS A 68 2.43 -5.75 -6.90
N ASN A 69 3.55 -6.46 -6.73
CA ASN A 69 4.88 -5.98 -7.14
C ASN A 69 5.13 -6.06 -8.67
N THR A 70 4.24 -5.46 -9.47
CA THR A 70 4.38 -5.40 -10.94
C THR A 70 4.75 -3.98 -11.39
N PHE A 71 5.27 -3.83 -12.60
CA PHE A 71 5.55 -2.51 -13.19
C PHE A 71 4.31 -1.60 -13.17
N TRP A 72 3.16 -2.12 -13.60
CA TRP A 72 1.91 -1.36 -13.62
C TRP A 72 1.48 -0.93 -12.22
N ASN A 73 1.69 -1.78 -11.22
CA ASN A 73 1.28 -1.43 -9.88
C ASN A 73 2.22 -0.42 -9.19
N LYS A 74 3.52 -0.46 -9.52
CA LYS A 74 4.47 0.60 -9.14
C LYS A 74 4.07 1.94 -9.78
N LEU A 75 3.68 1.90 -11.05
CA LEU A 75 3.25 3.09 -11.78
C LEU A 75 1.98 3.71 -11.22
N LEU A 76 1.00 2.87 -10.84
CA LEU A 76 -0.29 3.29 -10.31
C LEU A 76 -0.26 3.56 -8.79
N GLY A 77 0.85 3.26 -8.11
CA GLY A 77 1.00 3.48 -6.66
C GLY A 77 0.06 2.62 -5.81
N ASN A 78 -0.32 1.44 -6.29
CA ASN A 78 -1.28 0.52 -5.65
C ASN A 78 -0.60 -0.76 -5.13
N GLN A 79 0.68 -0.65 -4.79
CA GLN A 79 1.43 -1.70 -4.11
C GLN A 79 0.96 -1.83 -2.66
N GLN A 80 0.86 -3.05 -2.15
CA GLN A 80 0.33 -3.32 -0.81
C GLN A 80 1.19 -4.37 -0.11
N TRP A 81 1.42 -4.19 1.17
CA TRP A 81 1.96 -5.23 2.02
C TRP A 81 0.81 -6.07 2.58
N SER A 82 0.94 -7.39 2.50
CA SER A 82 0.04 -8.35 3.12
C SER A 82 0.77 -9.10 4.22
N SER A 83 0.27 -8.98 5.45
CA SER A 83 0.86 -9.58 6.64
C SER A 83 -0.14 -10.53 7.30
N MET A 84 0.27 -11.74 7.65
CA MET A 84 -0.59 -12.68 8.39
C MET A 84 -0.17 -12.76 9.86
N ILE A 85 -1.05 -12.30 10.76
CA ILE A 85 -0.84 -12.24 12.20
C ILE A 85 -1.99 -13.02 12.86
N ASP A 86 -1.65 -14.09 13.55
CA ASP A 86 -2.60 -14.96 14.27
C ASP A 86 -3.86 -15.34 13.49
N GLY A 87 -3.67 -15.76 12.23
CA GLY A 87 -4.77 -16.15 11.34
C GLY A 87 -5.47 -14.98 10.63
N VAL A 88 -5.18 -13.74 11.02
CA VAL A 88 -5.72 -12.51 10.41
C VAL A 88 -4.77 -12.01 9.34
N ILE A 89 -5.30 -11.69 8.16
CA ILE A 89 -4.53 -11.08 7.08
C ILE A 89 -4.78 -9.58 7.10
N VAL A 90 -3.72 -8.79 7.26
CA VAL A 90 -3.76 -7.33 7.25
C VAL A 90 -3.09 -6.83 5.98
N ASN A 91 -3.82 -6.04 5.20
CA ASN A 91 -3.30 -5.38 4.01
C ASN A 91 -3.15 -3.87 4.28
N ILE A 92 -1.97 -3.35 3.99
CA ILE A 92 -1.64 -1.92 4.16
C ILE A 92 -1.02 -1.37 2.87
N ASP A 93 -1.19 -0.08 2.63
CA ASP A 93 -0.54 0.60 1.51
C ASP A 93 0.98 0.52 1.64
N ALA A 94 1.69 0.16 0.58
CA ALA A 94 3.13 -0.05 0.67
C ALA A 94 3.92 1.25 0.87
N HIS A 95 3.35 2.41 0.51
CA HIS A 95 4.04 3.70 0.59
C HIS A 95 3.68 4.49 1.85
N SER A 96 2.40 4.61 2.17
CA SER A 96 1.92 5.33 3.36
C SER A 96 1.84 4.43 4.59
N GLY A 97 1.67 3.12 4.38
CA GLY A 97 1.31 2.19 5.45
C GLY A 97 -0.08 2.43 6.01
N GLU A 98 -0.96 3.10 5.26
CA GLU A 98 -2.35 3.25 5.66
C GLU A 98 -3.07 1.91 5.57
N PHE A 99 -4.04 1.74 6.47
CA PHE A 99 -4.91 0.59 6.49
C PHE A 99 -5.71 0.48 5.18
N VAL A 100 -5.68 -0.69 4.55
CA VAL A 100 -6.52 -0.99 3.37
C VAL A 100 -7.65 -1.92 3.77
N GLN A 101 -7.31 -3.07 4.32
CA GLN A 101 -8.29 -4.06 4.75
C GLN A 101 -7.69 -5.06 5.74
N MET A 102 -8.57 -5.74 6.47
CA MET A 102 -8.23 -6.86 7.31
C MET A 102 -9.23 -7.99 7.07
N VAL A 103 -8.71 -9.21 6.94
CA VAL A 103 -9.48 -10.43 6.68
C VAL A 103 -9.31 -11.36 7.87
N PHE A 104 -10.42 -11.70 8.51
CA PHE A 104 -10.48 -12.59 9.66
C PHE A 104 -10.78 -14.02 9.22
N PRO A 105 -10.29 -15.04 9.96
CA PRO A 105 -10.76 -16.40 9.76
C PRO A 105 -12.27 -16.44 10.00
N LEU A 106 -13.04 -17.04 9.08
CA LEU A 106 -14.52 -17.14 9.05
C LEU A 106 -15.29 -15.97 8.38
N ASP A 107 -14.73 -15.41 7.30
CA ASP A 107 -15.35 -14.48 6.33
C ASP A 107 -15.62 -13.04 6.78
N GLY A 108 -15.04 -12.61 7.90
CA GLY A 108 -15.03 -11.19 8.27
C GLY A 108 -14.04 -10.41 7.41
N VAL A 109 -14.48 -9.38 6.68
CA VAL A 109 -13.60 -8.39 6.06
C VAL A 109 -13.98 -7.01 6.57
N ILE A 110 -13.01 -6.28 7.12
CA ILE A 110 -13.17 -4.85 7.39
C ILE A 110 -12.27 -4.07 6.45
N SER A 111 -12.83 -3.03 5.83
CA SER A 111 -12.12 -2.07 4.97
C SER A 111 -12.00 -0.68 5.60
N LYS A 112 -12.43 -0.56 6.86
CA LYS A 112 -12.27 0.62 7.70
C LYS A 112 -12.01 0.16 9.13
N LEU A 113 -11.07 0.81 9.82
CA LEU A 113 -10.82 0.55 11.23
C LEU A 113 -12.05 0.96 12.07
N PRO A 114 -12.37 0.20 13.14
CA PRO A 114 -13.40 0.58 14.09
C PRO A 114 -13.01 1.89 14.81
N GLU A 115 -13.99 2.77 15.03
CA GLU A 115 -13.82 4.10 15.66
C GLU A 115 -13.72 4.04 17.19
#